data_AF-A0A2V7HYU9-F1
#
_entry.id   AF-A0A2V7HYU9-F1
#
_cell.length_a   1.000
_cell.length_b   1.000
_cell.length_c   1.000
_cell.angle_alpha   90.00
_cell.angle_beta   90.00
_cell.angle_gamma   90.00
#
_symmetry.space_group_name_H-M   'P 1'
#
loop_
_entity.id
_entity.type
_entity.pdbx_description
1 polymer ?
#
loop_
_entity_poly.entity_id
_entity_poly.type
_entity_poly.pdbx_seq_one_letter_code
_entity_poly.pdbx_strand_id
1 'polypeptide(L)'
;MSRPRALTLRWWPAMKRDPVADALQALSEAAGRPHDAATLALVRDSLGHRSNHVVARAARAAREADLSALAPDLIAAFPRFLEDPVRRDPGCVAKTGIVHALLSFGDAAGSDVFLRGAGHVQREPAFGPPIDTAPELRATSAMALVVTGHPAALTICVGLLVDPEPTARAGGIRGLVASGRPDVALLLRFVALRGDDDPGVLAEVFGGLLGFGADDTVPFVAQRLASDNRDIARAAAMALGDCRRPEAVVALRERLPGEDRPDVRHAIILGLVASRDDRGFDALLDLVARGSAPDSKAAVEALRLYAHDDALQRRVNAALDARRPARRRRQRAN
;
A
#
# COMPACT_ATOMS: atom_id res chain seq x y z
N MET A 1 31.41 65.91 -29.12
CA MET A 1 30.20 65.27 -29.67
C MET A 1 30.43 63.76 -29.69
N SER A 2 30.04 63.06 -28.61
CA SER A 2 30.17 61.60 -28.50
C SER A 2 29.02 60.90 -29.21
N ARG A 3 29.33 59.97 -30.13
CA ARG A 3 28.35 59.07 -30.73
C ARG A 3 27.88 58.05 -29.67
N PRO A 4 26.58 57.77 -29.52
CA PRO A 4 26.11 56.73 -28.63
C PRO A 4 26.44 55.35 -29.21
N ARG A 5 26.96 54.44 -28.36
CA ARG A 5 27.16 53.03 -28.67
C ARG A 5 25.79 52.34 -28.76
N ALA A 6 25.49 51.74 -29.90
CA ALA A 6 24.30 50.90 -30.06
C ALA A 6 24.42 49.65 -29.17
N LEU A 7 23.45 49.45 -28.29
CA LEU A 7 23.27 48.21 -27.55
C LEU A 7 22.80 47.13 -28.53
N THR A 8 23.68 46.17 -28.83
CA THR A 8 23.31 44.96 -29.56
C THR A 8 22.46 44.08 -28.64
N LEU A 9 21.17 43.97 -28.95
CA LEU A 9 20.26 43.00 -28.36
C LEU A 9 20.83 41.59 -28.63
N ARG A 10 21.32 40.93 -27.58
CA ARG A 10 21.68 39.51 -27.62
C ARG A 10 20.40 38.71 -27.93
N TRP A 11 20.35 38.12 -29.12
CA TRP A 11 19.32 37.17 -29.50
C TRP A 11 19.57 35.87 -28.73
N TRP A 12 18.73 35.55 -27.75
CA TRP A 12 18.69 34.22 -27.15
C TRP A 12 17.89 33.29 -28.07
N PRO A 13 18.44 32.14 -28.50
CA PRO A 13 17.67 31.15 -29.25
C PRO A 13 16.48 30.71 -28.40
N ALA A 14 15.29 30.68 -29.00
CA ALA A 14 14.11 30.10 -28.37
C ALA A 14 14.47 28.70 -27.82
N MET A 15 14.22 28.46 -26.52
CA MET A 15 14.45 27.16 -25.91
C MET A 15 13.75 26.08 -26.73
N LYS A 16 14.49 25.07 -27.20
CA LYS A 16 13.89 23.91 -27.86
C LYS A 16 12.88 23.28 -26.90
N ARG A 17 11.61 23.27 -27.30
CA ARG A 17 10.55 22.59 -26.56
C ARG A 17 10.95 21.13 -26.35
N ASP A 18 10.81 20.64 -25.11
CA ASP A 18 11.02 19.24 -24.77
C ASP A 18 9.72 18.48 -25.07
N PRO A 19 9.69 17.61 -26.11
CA PRO A 19 8.48 16.89 -26.49
C PRO A 19 7.93 16.00 -25.37
N VAL A 20 8.79 15.53 -24.45
CA VAL A 20 8.34 14.72 -23.30
C VAL A 20 7.61 15.59 -22.28
N ALA A 21 8.19 16.72 -21.92
CA ALA A 21 7.58 17.67 -20.99
C ALA A 21 6.24 18.20 -21.53
N ASP A 22 6.19 18.56 -22.82
CA ASP A 22 4.98 19.03 -23.48
C ASP A 22 3.86 17.95 -23.45
N ALA A 23 4.20 16.69 -23.74
CA ALA A 23 3.24 15.59 -23.71
C ALA A 23 2.72 15.31 -22.28
N LEU A 24 3.59 15.34 -21.28
CA LEU A 24 3.20 15.16 -19.87
C LEU A 24 2.29 16.30 -19.39
N GLN A 25 2.60 17.53 -19.77
CA GLN A 25 1.77 18.70 -19.46
C GLN A 25 0.40 18.59 -20.12
N ALA A 26 0.33 18.23 -21.40
CA ALA A 26 -0.92 18.05 -22.11
C ALA A 26 -1.81 16.97 -21.46
N LEU A 27 -1.22 15.82 -21.06
CA LEU A 27 -1.94 14.77 -20.34
C LEU A 27 -2.41 15.21 -18.95
N SER A 28 -1.67 16.11 -18.29
CA SER A 28 -2.06 16.70 -17.02
C SER A 28 -3.29 17.60 -17.16
N GLU A 29 -3.30 18.46 -18.19
CA GLU A 29 -4.42 19.35 -18.48
C GLU A 29 -5.68 18.59 -18.90
N ALA A 30 -5.51 17.53 -19.70
CA ALA A 30 -6.61 16.68 -20.15
C ALA A 30 -7.31 15.93 -19.00
N ALA A 31 -6.62 15.65 -17.89
CA ALA A 31 -7.22 15.03 -16.72
C ALA A 31 -8.33 15.89 -16.07
N GLY A 32 -8.38 17.20 -16.34
CA GLY A 32 -9.45 18.09 -15.90
C GLY A 32 -10.71 18.07 -16.77
N ARG A 33 -10.71 17.32 -17.89
CA ARG A 33 -11.83 17.21 -18.85
C ARG A 33 -12.08 15.76 -19.27
N PRO A 34 -12.41 14.87 -18.32
CA PRO A 34 -12.64 13.46 -18.65
C PRO A 34 -13.80 13.33 -19.65
N HIS A 35 -13.62 12.47 -20.64
CA HIS A 35 -14.61 12.08 -21.68
C HIS A 35 -14.84 13.00 -22.88
N ASP A 36 -14.04 14.07 -23.10
CA ASP A 36 -14.08 14.74 -24.41
C ASP A 36 -13.30 13.96 -25.49
N ALA A 37 -13.73 14.09 -26.76
CA ALA A 37 -13.11 13.37 -27.88
C ALA A 37 -11.63 13.74 -28.07
N ALA A 38 -11.24 14.95 -27.68
CA ALA A 38 -9.87 15.44 -27.74
C ALA A 38 -8.97 14.72 -26.73
N THR A 39 -9.46 14.48 -25.51
CA THR A 39 -8.77 13.73 -24.45
C THR A 39 -8.59 12.28 -24.87
N LEU A 40 -9.63 11.65 -25.43
CA LEU A 40 -9.51 10.28 -25.93
C LEU A 40 -8.42 10.17 -27.02
N ALA A 41 -8.42 11.09 -27.99
CA ALA A 41 -7.42 11.12 -29.05
C ALA A 41 -6.00 11.38 -28.52
N LEU A 42 -5.84 12.36 -27.62
CA LEU A 42 -4.56 12.68 -27.00
C LEU A 42 -3.99 11.49 -26.21
N VAL A 43 -4.81 10.82 -25.41
CA VAL A 43 -4.39 9.65 -24.63
C VAL A 43 -4.00 8.50 -25.57
N ARG A 44 -4.80 8.23 -26.62
CA ARG A 44 -4.47 7.22 -27.62
C ARG A 44 -3.11 7.49 -28.28
N ASP A 45 -2.89 8.71 -28.78
CA ASP A 45 -1.63 9.08 -29.42
C ASP A 45 -0.45 8.97 -28.46
N SER A 46 -0.66 9.34 -27.20
CA SER A 46 0.35 9.27 -26.14
C SER A 46 0.73 7.83 -25.78
N LEU A 47 -0.16 6.84 -25.94
CA LEU A 47 0.17 5.42 -25.77
C LEU A 47 1.17 4.92 -26.84
N GLY A 48 1.24 5.58 -27.99
CA GLY A 48 2.23 5.33 -29.04
C GLY A 48 3.60 5.98 -28.78
N HIS A 49 3.71 6.87 -27.79
CA HIS A 49 4.92 7.68 -27.58
C HIS A 49 6.16 6.84 -27.22
N ARG A 50 7.37 7.32 -27.58
CA ARG A 50 8.64 6.61 -27.35
C ARG A 50 9.12 6.59 -25.89
N SER A 51 8.64 7.54 -25.08
CA SER A 51 8.99 7.65 -23.66
C SER A 51 8.04 6.79 -22.84
N ASN A 52 8.60 5.87 -22.06
CA ASN A 52 7.89 5.08 -21.07
C ASN A 52 7.07 5.93 -20.08
N HIS A 53 7.60 7.06 -19.62
CA HIS A 53 6.90 7.96 -18.70
C HIS A 53 5.64 8.59 -19.31
N VAL A 54 5.69 8.99 -20.59
CA VAL A 54 4.50 9.50 -21.30
C VAL A 54 3.44 8.41 -21.43
N VAL A 55 3.86 7.18 -21.76
CA VAL A 55 2.94 6.05 -21.90
C VAL A 55 2.35 5.63 -20.55
N ALA A 56 3.15 5.61 -19.49
CA ALA A 56 2.67 5.38 -18.13
C ALA A 56 1.65 6.44 -17.69
N ARG A 57 1.91 7.72 -17.97
CA ARG A 57 0.98 8.82 -17.68
C ARG A 57 -0.30 8.73 -18.49
N ALA A 58 -0.21 8.31 -19.76
CA ALA A 58 -1.35 8.09 -20.64
C ALA A 58 -2.21 6.91 -20.17
N ALA A 59 -1.60 5.77 -19.81
CA ALA A 59 -2.31 4.63 -19.23
C ALA A 59 -3.00 5.01 -17.91
N ARG A 60 -2.33 5.79 -17.05
CA ARG A 60 -2.94 6.35 -15.84
C ARG A 60 -4.13 7.28 -16.16
N ALA A 61 -4.01 8.15 -17.16
CA ALA A 61 -5.11 9.01 -17.61
C ALA A 61 -6.29 8.18 -18.12
N ALA A 62 -6.03 7.14 -18.91
CA ALA A 62 -7.05 6.22 -19.39
C ALA A 62 -7.79 5.56 -18.22
N ARG A 63 -7.08 5.15 -17.18
CA ARG A 63 -7.66 4.59 -15.95
C ARG A 63 -8.51 5.61 -15.19
N GLU A 64 -7.95 6.79 -14.89
CA GLU A 64 -8.61 7.83 -14.08
C GLU A 64 -9.87 8.38 -14.74
N ALA A 65 -9.91 8.41 -16.08
CA ALA A 65 -11.05 8.85 -16.87
C ALA A 65 -11.89 7.70 -17.44
N ASP A 66 -11.70 6.46 -16.97
CA ASP A 66 -12.42 5.25 -17.40
C ASP A 66 -12.56 5.09 -18.93
N LEU A 67 -11.46 5.32 -19.66
CA LEU A 67 -11.41 5.24 -21.13
C LEU A 67 -11.19 3.80 -21.60
N SER A 68 -12.08 2.89 -21.21
CA SER A 68 -11.98 1.45 -21.52
C SER A 68 -11.92 1.14 -23.03
N ALA A 69 -12.44 2.03 -23.89
CA ALA A 69 -12.29 1.96 -25.35
C ALA A 69 -10.83 1.99 -25.84
N LEU A 70 -9.87 2.36 -24.99
CA LEU A 70 -8.42 2.34 -25.29
C LEU A 70 -7.75 1.02 -24.92
N ALA A 71 -8.49 0.00 -24.44
CA ALA A 71 -7.89 -1.28 -24.09
C ALA A 71 -7.10 -1.94 -25.25
N PRO A 72 -7.57 -1.93 -26.52
CA PRO A 72 -6.77 -2.44 -27.65
C PRO A 72 -5.45 -1.68 -27.84
N ASP A 73 -5.46 -0.36 -27.66
CA ASP A 73 -4.27 0.49 -27.78
C ASP A 73 -3.24 0.18 -26.66
N LEU A 74 -3.73 -0.02 -25.42
CA LEU A 74 -2.92 -0.42 -24.27
C LEU A 74 -2.30 -1.81 -24.47
N ILE A 75 -3.08 -2.78 -24.94
CA ILE A 75 -2.62 -4.15 -25.25
C ILE A 75 -1.55 -4.09 -26.33
N ALA A 76 -1.77 -3.33 -27.41
CA ALA A 76 -0.82 -3.17 -28.51
C ALA A 76 0.49 -2.48 -28.08
N ALA A 77 0.43 -1.57 -27.10
CA ALA A 77 1.61 -0.84 -26.61
C ALA A 77 2.52 -1.70 -25.72
N PHE A 78 2.00 -2.70 -25.02
CA PHE A 78 2.74 -3.47 -24.01
C PHE A 78 3.98 -4.23 -24.52
N PRO A 79 3.92 -4.99 -25.64
CA PRO A 79 5.02 -5.88 -26.05
C PRO A 79 6.35 -5.17 -26.28
N ARG A 80 6.33 -3.92 -26.78
CA ARG A 80 7.55 -3.16 -27.09
C ARG A 80 8.36 -2.77 -25.86
N PHE A 81 7.79 -2.86 -24.66
CA PHE A 81 8.48 -2.61 -23.38
C PHE A 81 9.06 -3.88 -22.74
N LEU A 82 8.84 -5.04 -23.38
CA LEU A 82 9.50 -6.30 -23.05
C LEU A 82 10.76 -6.53 -23.90
N GLU A 83 10.90 -5.80 -25.01
CA GLU A 83 12.11 -5.78 -25.84
C GLU A 83 13.14 -4.82 -25.26
N ASP A 84 14.34 -5.29 -24.93
CA ASP A 84 15.39 -4.48 -24.28
C ASP A 84 14.84 -3.65 -23.09
N PRO A 85 14.24 -4.36 -22.11
CA PRO A 85 13.27 -3.75 -21.19
C PRO A 85 13.95 -2.77 -20.21
N VAL A 86 15.22 -3.00 -19.86
CA VAL A 86 16.03 -2.09 -19.03
C VAL A 86 16.21 -0.73 -19.70
N ARG A 87 16.41 -0.69 -21.03
CA ARG A 87 16.57 0.56 -21.76
C ARG A 87 15.23 1.21 -22.09
N ARG A 88 14.23 0.41 -22.50
CA ARG A 88 12.96 0.93 -23.03
C ARG A 88 11.96 1.29 -21.94
N ASP A 89 12.01 0.63 -20.80
CA ASP A 89 11.10 0.84 -19.69
C ASP A 89 11.80 0.60 -18.35
N PRO A 90 12.84 1.40 -18.00
CA PRO A 90 13.48 1.33 -16.70
C PRO A 90 12.43 1.51 -15.59
N GLY A 91 12.52 0.66 -14.57
CA GLY A 91 11.56 0.59 -13.47
C GLY A 91 10.20 -0.02 -13.80
N CYS A 92 10.02 -0.62 -14.98
CA CYS A 92 8.73 -1.17 -15.43
C CYS A 92 7.55 -0.16 -15.45
N VAL A 93 7.80 1.15 -15.50
CA VAL A 93 6.76 2.17 -15.29
C VAL A 93 5.65 2.13 -16.34
N ALA A 94 5.98 1.90 -17.62
CA ALA A 94 5.00 1.79 -18.70
C ALA A 94 4.24 0.46 -18.62
N LYS A 95 4.94 -0.66 -18.44
CA LYS A 95 4.30 -1.99 -18.30
C LYS A 95 3.31 -2.01 -17.15
N THR A 96 3.73 -1.54 -15.97
CA THR A 96 2.89 -1.48 -14.77
C THR A 96 1.71 -0.53 -14.96
N GLY A 97 1.93 0.64 -15.56
CA GLY A 97 0.85 1.59 -15.89
C GLY A 97 -0.21 0.98 -16.83
N ILE A 98 0.22 0.27 -17.86
CA ILE A 98 -0.67 -0.43 -18.80
C ILE A 98 -1.49 -1.51 -18.09
N VAL A 99 -0.85 -2.36 -17.28
CA VAL A 99 -1.53 -3.42 -16.53
C VAL A 99 -2.54 -2.83 -15.54
N HIS A 100 -2.20 -1.75 -14.82
CA HIS A 100 -3.14 -1.06 -13.92
C HIS A 100 -4.38 -0.53 -14.64
N ALA A 101 -4.22 0.02 -15.84
CA ALA A 101 -5.34 0.51 -16.63
C ALA A 101 -6.26 -0.65 -17.08
N LEU A 102 -5.67 -1.70 -17.67
CA LEU A 102 -6.41 -2.87 -18.13
C LEU A 102 -7.10 -3.63 -16.97
N LEU A 103 -6.45 -3.75 -15.81
CA LEU A 103 -7.05 -4.27 -14.59
C LEU A 103 -8.29 -3.46 -14.18
N SER A 104 -8.19 -2.13 -14.19
CA SER A 104 -9.32 -1.26 -13.81
C SER A 104 -10.51 -1.38 -14.76
N PHE A 105 -10.26 -1.67 -16.04
CA PHE A 105 -11.32 -1.90 -17.03
C PHE A 105 -11.94 -3.30 -16.92
N GLY A 106 -11.26 -4.24 -16.25
CA GLY A 106 -11.70 -5.65 -16.20
C GLY A 106 -11.66 -6.34 -17.56
N ASP A 107 -10.81 -5.89 -18.49
CA ASP A 107 -10.80 -6.39 -19.87
C ASP A 107 -10.06 -7.73 -19.98
N ALA A 108 -10.82 -8.80 -20.22
CA ALA A 108 -10.29 -10.16 -20.41
C ALA A 108 -9.44 -10.30 -21.69
N ALA A 109 -9.58 -9.41 -22.68
CA ALA A 109 -8.71 -9.39 -23.86
C ALA A 109 -7.24 -9.12 -23.52
N GLY A 110 -6.97 -8.51 -22.35
CA GLY A 110 -5.64 -8.29 -21.80
C GLY A 110 -4.94 -9.53 -21.26
N SER A 111 -5.52 -10.74 -21.36
CA SER A 111 -4.97 -11.95 -20.73
C SER A 111 -3.50 -12.23 -21.07
N ASP A 112 -3.06 -12.07 -22.32
CA ASP A 112 -1.64 -12.25 -22.70
C ASP A 112 -0.72 -11.23 -22.00
N VAL A 113 -1.17 -9.98 -21.91
CA VAL A 113 -0.44 -8.91 -21.19
C VAL A 113 -0.24 -9.29 -19.73
N PHE A 114 -1.30 -9.78 -19.08
CA PHE A 114 -1.23 -10.17 -17.68
C PHE A 114 -0.39 -11.44 -17.46
N LEU A 115 -0.49 -12.45 -18.34
CA LEU A 115 0.34 -13.66 -18.25
C LEU A 115 1.83 -13.32 -18.37
N ARG A 116 2.18 -12.47 -19.34
CA ARG A 116 3.57 -12.03 -19.55
C ARG A 116 4.06 -11.15 -18.41
N GLY A 117 3.21 -10.26 -17.88
CA GLY A 117 3.53 -9.42 -16.74
C GLY A 117 3.73 -10.22 -15.44
N ALA A 118 2.91 -11.23 -15.19
CA ALA A 118 2.98 -12.08 -14.01
C ALA A 118 4.27 -12.91 -13.92
N GLY A 119 4.85 -13.27 -15.07
CA GLY A 119 6.13 -13.99 -15.15
C GLY A 119 7.36 -13.10 -15.40
N HIS A 120 7.21 -11.77 -15.44
CA HIS A 120 8.29 -10.89 -15.84
C HIS A 120 9.29 -10.63 -14.71
N VAL A 121 10.58 -10.64 -15.04
CA VAL A 121 11.71 -10.28 -14.16
C VAL A 121 12.59 -9.29 -14.91
N GLN A 122 12.89 -8.16 -14.29
CA GLN A 122 13.69 -7.09 -14.90
C GLN A 122 14.82 -6.69 -13.97
N ARG A 123 16.00 -7.29 -14.20
CA ARG A 123 17.20 -7.01 -13.40
C ARG A 123 17.89 -5.75 -13.92
N GLU A 124 17.89 -4.70 -13.12
CA GLU A 124 18.47 -3.39 -13.46
C GLU A 124 19.73 -3.09 -12.64
N PRO A 125 20.69 -2.34 -13.22
CA PRO A 125 21.85 -1.86 -12.47
C PRO A 125 21.45 -1.04 -11.25
N ALA A 126 22.11 -1.30 -10.12
CA ALA A 126 21.94 -0.56 -8.87
C ALA A 126 23.31 -0.35 -8.21
N PHE A 127 23.34 0.41 -7.12
CA PHE A 127 24.54 0.46 -6.27
C PHE A 127 24.68 -0.88 -5.54
N GLY A 128 25.51 -1.78 -6.09
CA GLY A 128 25.67 -3.15 -5.63
C GLY A 128 25.20 -4.18 -6.67
N PRO A 129 24.74 -5.37 -6.24
CA PRO A 129 24.11 -6.33 -7.15
C PRO A 129 22.91 -5.68 -7.86
N PRO A 130 22.59 -6.11 -9.10
CA PRO A 130 21.36 -5.69 -9.76
C PRO A 130 20.13 -5.93 -8.88
N ILE A 131 19.07 -5.15 -9.09
CA ILE A 131 17.79 -5.32 -8.39
C ILE A 131 16.71 -5.69 -9.40
N ASP A 132 15.70 -6.45 -8.97
CA ASP A 132 14.53 -6.71 -9.80
C ASP A 132 13.51 -5.56 -9.65
N THR A 133 13.13 -4.92 -10.76
CA THR A 133 12.18 -3.81 -10.79
C THR A 133 10.77 -4.22 -11.21
N ALA A 134 10.55 -5.50 -11.53
CA ALA A 134 9.24 -6.03 -11.92
C ALA A 134 8.29 -6.56 -10.81
N PRO A 135 8.57 -6.52 -9.49
CA PRO A 135 7.65 -7.12 -8.49
C PRO A 135 6.22 -6.56 -8.51
N GLU A 136 6.06 -5.24 -8.69
CA GLU A 136 4.72 -4.62 -8.80
C GLU A 136 3.99 -5.06 -10.07
N LEU A 137 4.72 -5.20 -11.18
CA LEU A 137 4.16 -5.71 -12.43
C LEU A 137 3.63 -7.13 -12.24
N ARG A 138 4.41 -8.01 -11.59
CA ARG A 138 3.97 -9.38 -11.29
C ARG A 138 2.72 -9.41 -10.42
N ALA A 139 2.74 -8.67 -9.32
CA ALA A 139 1.63 -8.55 -8.38
C ALA A 139 0.33 -8.07 -9.05
N THR A 140 0.41 -6.98 -9.82
CA THR A 140 -0.76 -6.36 -10.46
C THR A 140 -1.30 -7.24 -11.59
N SER A 141 -0.41 -7.90 -12.34
CA SER A 141 -0.82 -8.82 -13.40
C SER A 141 -1.52 -10.06 -12.85
N ALA A 142 -1.04 -10.61 -11.74
CA ALA A 142 -1.71 -11.72 -11.07
C ALA A 142 -3.12 -11.32 -10.57
N MET A 143 -3.27 -10.11 -10.00
CA MET A 143 -4.58 -9.57 -9.64
C MET A 143 -5.50 -9.41 -10.87
N ALA A 144 -4.99 -8.91 -11.99
CA ALA A 144 -5.75 -8.78 -13.22
C ALA A 144 -6.25 -10.12 -13.75
N LEU A 145 -5.43 -11.18 -13.68
CA LEU A 145 -5.85 -12.54 -14.03
C LEU A 145 -6.97 -13.05 -13.11
N VAL A 146 -6.92 -12.73 -11.81
CA VAL A 146 -8.00 -13.09 -10.87
C VAL A 146 -9.29 -12.35 -11.21
N VAL A 147 -9.23 -11.03 -11.36
CA VAL A 147 -10.40 -10.17 -11.63
C VAL A 147 -11.06 -10.53 -12.96
N THR A 148 -10.27 -10.86 -13.98
CA THR A 148 -10.78 -11.26 -15.31
C THR A 148 -11.14 -12.75 -15.40
N GLY A 149 -10.96 -13.52 -14.33
CA GLY A 149 -11.37 -14.93 -14.27
C GLY A 149 -10.50 -15.89 -15.10
N HIS A 150 -9.22 -15.56 -15.33
CA HIS A 150 -8.34 -16.41 -16.13
C HIS A 150 -8.06 -17.76 -15.42
N PRO A 151 -8.15 -18.92 -16.12
CA PRO A 151 -8.02 -20.24 -15.49
C PRO A 151 -6.71 -20.49 -14.73
N ALA A 152 -5.61 -19.86 -15.16
CA ALA A 152 -4.30 -19.99 -14.52
C ALA A 152 -4.08 -19.03 -13.32
N ALA A 153 -5.03 -18.15 -13.00
CA ALA A 153 -4.83 -17.05 -12.06
C ALA A 153 -4.36 -17.52 -10.68
N LEU A 154 -5.06 -18.50 -10.09
CA LEU A 154 -4.71 -18.99 -8.75
C LEU A 154 -3.36 -19.71 -8.73
N THR A 155 -3.05 -20.50 -9.76
CA THR A 155 -1.74 -21.15 -9.88
C THR A 155 -0.60 -20.13 -9.90
N ILE A 156 -0.80 -19.03 -10.63
CA ILE A 156 0.16 -17.92 -10.67
C ILE A 156 0.27 -17.24 -9.30
N CYS A 157 -0.84 -16.91 -8.64
CA CYS A 157 -0.80 -16.32 -7.31
C CYS A 157 -0.12 -17.21 -6.27
N VAL A 158 -0.31 -18.54 -6.34
CA VAL A 158 0.40 -19.51 -5.50
C VAL A 158 1.89 -19.49 -5.79
N GLY A 159 2.29 -19.44 -7.06
CA GLY A 159 3.69 -19.30 -7.45
C GLY A 159 4.34 -18.04 -6.88
N LEU A 160 3.60 -16.93 -6.82
CA LEU A 160 4.09 -15.68 -6.23
C LEU A 160 4.33 -15.77 -4.72
N LEU A 161 3.74 -16.72 -3.98
CA LEU A 161 3.96 -16.86 -2.53
C LEU A 161 5.40 -17.21 -2.15
N VAL A 162 6.21 -17.65 -3.12
CA VAL A 162 7.63 -17.99 -2.97
C VAL A 162 8.53 -17.09 -3.82
N ASP A 163 7.99 -15.98 -4.35
CA ASP A 163 8.77 -15.00 -5.09
C ASP A 163 9.87 -14.41 -4.19
N PRO A 164 11.10 -14.20 -4.70
CA PRO A 164 12.16 -13.58 -3.92
C PRO A 164 11.77 -12.17 -3.44
N GLU A 165 10.91 -11.47 -4.18
CA GLU A 165 10.57 -10.08 -3.93
C GLU A 165 9.29 -9.96 -3.08
N PRO A 166 9.35 -9.34 -1.88
CA PRO A 166 8.21 -9.27 -0.97
C PRO A 166 6.95 -8.64 -1.57
N THR A 167 7.12 -7.61 -2.43
CA THR A 167 6.01 -6.96 -3.12
C THR A 167 5.22 -7.94 -4.00
N ALA A 168 5.91 -8.88 -4.66
CA ALA A 168 5.28 -9.91 -5.46
C ALA A 168 4.57 -10.95 -4.58
N ARG A 169 5.19 -11.38 -3.47
CA ARG A 169 4.54 -12.27 -2.47
C ARG A 169 3.25 -11.67 -1.91
N ALA A 170 3.31 -10.42 -1.47
CA ALA A 170 2.15 -9.66 -0.99
C ALA A 170 1.06 -9.55 -2.08
N GLY A 171 1.45 -9.31 -3.34
CA GLY A 171 0.55 -9.32 -4.48
C GLY A 171 -0.14 -10.65 -4.72
N GLY A 172 0.59 -11.77 -4.61
CA GLY A 172 0.05 -13.12 -4.68
C GLY A 172 -1.04 -13.36 -3.63
N ILE A 173 -0.78 -12.98 -2.37
CA ILE A 173 -1.75 -13.08 -1.28
C ILE A 173 -3.00 -12.25 -1.59
N ARG A 174 -2.83 -10.98 -1.98
CA ARG A 174 -3.97 -10.12 -2.36
C ARG A 174 -4.80 -10.74 -3.49
N GLY A 175 -4.16 -11.29 -4.52
CA GLY A 175 -4.84 -11.99 -5.60
C GLY A 175 -5.63 -13.20 -5.11
N LEU A 176 -5.04 -14.03 -4.25
CA LEU A 176 -5.75 -15.17 -3.66
C LEU A 176 -6.96 -14.73 -2.82
N VAL A 177 -6.83 -13.69 -2.00
CA VAL A 177 -7.94 -13.13 -1.22
C VAL A 177 -9.04 -12.59 -2.13
N ALA A 178 -8.66 -11.83 -3.16
CA ALA A 178 -9.59 -11.25 -4.13
C ALA A 178 -10.36 -12.30 -4.96
N SER A 179 -9.86 -13.52 -5.06
CA SER A 179 -10.60 -14.62 -5.70
C SER A 179 -11.90 -14.97 -4.98
N GLY A 180 -12.05 -14.57 -3.71
CA GLY A 180 -13.24 -14.83 -2.89
C GLY A 180 -13.44 -16.30 -2.53
N ARG A 181 -12.50 -17.18 -2.85
CA ARG A 181 -12.64 -18.61 -2.55
C ARG A 181 -12.30 -18.90 -1.08
N PRO A 182 -13.22 -19.49 -0.30
CA PRO A 182 -12.96 -19.74 1.13
C PRO A 182 -11.79 -20.71 1.40
N ASP A 183 -11.50 -21.63 0.47
CA ASP A 183 -10.41 -22.60 0.61
C ASP A 183 -9.01 -21.97 0.61
N VAL A 184 -8.87 -20.75 0.07
CA VAL A 184 -7.65 -19.94 0.15
C VAL A 184 -7.23 -19.68 1.60
N ALA A 185 -8.18 -19.61 2.55
CA ALA A 185 -7.88 -19.38 3.96
C ALA A 185 -6.91 -20.44 4.53
N LEU A 186 -7.03 -21.70 4.09
CA LEU A 186 -6.11 -22.77 4.52
C LEU A 186 -4.69 -22.53 4.03
N LEU A 187 -4.54 -22.02 2.80
CA LEU A 187 -3.23 -21.69 2.24
C LEU A 187 -2.62 -20.47 2.95
N LEU A 188 -3.40 -19.43 3.23
CA LEU A 188 -2.92 -18.29 4.02
C LEU A 188 -2.51 -18.71 5.43
N ARG A 189 -3.26 -19.65 6.04
CA ARG A 189 -2.90 -20.22 7.34
C ARG A 189 -1.57 -20.97 7.27
N PHE A 190 -1.33 -21.73 6.20
CA PHE A 190 -0.03 -22.36 5.97
C PHE A 190 1.11 -21.34 5.84
N VAL A 191 0.91 -20.25 5.09
CA VAL A 191 1.90 -19.16 4.97
C VAL A 191 2.16 -18.52 6.34
N ALA A 192 1.12 -18.23 7.12
CA ALA A 192 1.24 -17.68 8.48
C ALA A 192 2.01 -18.59 9.44
N LEU A 193 1.85 -19.91 9.31
CA LEU A 193 2.56 -20.90 10.14
C LEU A 193 4.03 -21.00 9.76
N ARG A 194 4.34 -20.94 8.46
CA ARG A 194 5.71 -20.90 7.96
C ARG A 194 6.42 -19.59 8.34
N GLY A 195 5.69 -18.49 8.36
CA GLY A 195 6.24 -17.15 8.52
C GLY A 195 6.79 -16.58 7.21
N ASP A 196 7.10 -15.29 7.25
CA ASP A 196 7.77 -14.54 6.19
C ASP A 196 8.69 -13.51 6.85
N ASP A 197 9.82 -13.22 6.22
CA ASP A 197 10.78 -12.23 6.74
C ASP A 197 10.33 -10.79 6.47
N ASP A 198 9.35 -10.60 5.58
CA ASP A 198 8.80 -9.29 5.26
C ASP A 198 7.50 -9.01 6.07
N PRO A 199 7.47 -7.95 6.90
CA PRO A 199 6.29 -7.59 7.67
C PRO A 199 5.07 -7.21 6.81
N GLY A 200 5.28 -6.67 5.61
CA GLY A 200 4.21 -6.33 4.68
C GLY A 200 3.52 -7.58 4.13
N VAL A 201 4.27 -8.65 3.86
CA VAL A 201 3.70 -9.95 3.50
C VAL A 201 2.87 -10.52 4.65
N LEU A 202 3.39 -10.50 5.89
CA LEU A 202 2.64 -10.95 7.06
C LEU A 202 1.34 -10.16 7.29
N ALA A 203 1.36 -8.85 7.06
CA ALA A 203 0.18 -8.01 7.15
C ALA A 203 -0.92 -8.44 6.16
N GLU A 204 -0.57 -8.73 4.91
CA GLU A 204 -1.51 -9.23 3.90
C GLU A 204 -2.07 -10.61 4.28
N VAL A 205 -1.23 -11.51 4.83
CA VAL A 205 -1.67 -12.84 5.26
C VAL A 205 -2.70 -12.73 6.38
N PHE A 206 -2.39 -11.99 7.45
CA PHE A 206 -3.29 -11.86 8.59
C PHE A 206 -4.54 -11.06 8.26
N GLY A 207 -4.41 -9.97 7.50
CA GLY A 207 -5.56 -9.21 7.00
C GLY A 207 -6.49 -10.07 6.13
N GLY A 208 -5.91 -10.85 5.20
CA GLY A 208 -6.66 -11.79 4.37
C GLY A 208 -7.40 -12.86 5.16
N LEU A 209 -6.73 -13.49 6.14
CA LEU A 209 -7.34 -14.47 7.04
C LEU A 209 -8.54 -13.89 7.80
N LEU A 210 -8.39 -12.70 8.38
CA LEU A 210 -9.45 -12.04 9.13
C LEU A 210 -10.60 -11.58 8.22
N GLY A 211 -10.31 -11.24 6.96
CA GLY A 211 -11.29 -10.85 5.95
C GLY A 211 -12.22 -11.99 5.49
N PHE A 212 -11.77 -13.25 5.53
CA PHE A 212 -12.62 -14.40 5.20
C PHE A 212 -13.72 -14.68 6.25
N GLY A 213 -13.61 -14.11 7.44
CA GLY A 213 -14.69 -14.12 8.43
C GLY A 213 -15.01 -15.48 9.06
N ALA A 214 -14.18 -16.52 8.88
CA ALA A 214 -14.39 -17.79 9.56
C ALA A 214 -14.20 -17.62 11.09
N ASP A 215 -15.00 -18.32 11.89
CA ASP A 215 -15.06 -18.13 13.34
C ASP A 215 -13.71 -18.37 14.06
N ASP A 216 -12.84 -19.20 13.48
CA ASP A 216 -11.55 -19.57 14.07
C ASP A 216 -10.38 -18.63 13.68
N THR A 217 -10.61 -17.65 12.80
CA THR A 217 -9.55 -16.76 12.27
C THR A 217 -9.00 -15.81 13.32
N VAL A 218 -9.86 -15.16 14.10
CA VAL A 218 -9.44 -14.26 15.19
C VAL A 218 -8.64 -15.04 16.26
N PRO A 219 -9.13 -16.18 16.80
CA PRO A 219 -8.33 -17.00 17.70
C PRO A 219 -6.97 -17.41 17.13
N PHE A 220 -6.91 -17.77 15.85
CA PHE A 220 -5.65 -18.14 15.21
C PHE A 220 -4.65 -16.98 15.15
N VAL A 221 -5.08 -15.80 14.71
CA VAL A 221 -4.20 -14.61 14.64
C VAL A 221 -3.83 -14.14 16.04
N ALA A 222 -4.75 -14.20 17.01
CA ALA A 222 -4.47 -13.89 18.42
C ALA A 222 -3.35 -14.75 19.00
N GLN A 223 -3.29 -16.04 18.67
CA GLN A 223 -2.17 -16.91 19.09
C GLN A 223 -0.81 -16.41 18.56
N ARG A 224 -0.78 -15.72 17.42
CA ARG A 224 0.47 -15.18 16.85
C ARG A 224 1.03 -14.00 17.63
N LEU A 225 0.24 -13.34 18.50
CA LEU A 225 0.74 -12.32 19.43
C LEU A 225 1.80 -12.87 20.40
N ALA A 226 1.79 -14.18 20.66
CA ALA A 226 2.76 -14.87 21.51
C ALA A 226 3.97 -15.43 20.74
N SER A 227 4.06 -15.21 19.43
CA SER A 227 5.20 -15.63 18.62
C SER A 227 6.50 -15.02 19.14
N ASP A 228 7.59 -15.81 19.20
CA ASP A 228 8.94 -15.32 19.54
C ASP A 228 9.47 -14.36 18.47
N ASN A 229 9.12 -14.60 17.21
CA ASN A 229 9.37 -13.66 16.13
C ASN A 229 8.51 -12.40 16.33
N ARG A 230 9.19 -11.27 16.55
CA ARG A 230 8.57 -9.97 16.86
C ARG A 230 7.79 -9.40 15.69
N ASP A 231 8.20 -9.65 14.45
CA ASP A 231 7.49 -9.16 13.27
C ASP A 231 6.17 -9.90 13.06
N ILE A 232 6.14 -11.20 13.33
CA ILE A 232 4.89 -11.98 13.38
C ILE A 232 3.96 -11.42 14.45
N ALA A 233 4.45 -11.19 15.67
CA ALA A 233 3.64 -10.66 16.76
C ALA A 233 3.11 -9.24 16.48
N ARG A 234 3.96 -8.37 15.91
CA ARG A 234 3.59 -7.01 15.50
C ARG A 234 2.54 -7.01 14.39
N ALA A 235 2.73 -7.79 13.34
CA ALA A 235 1.79 -7.85 12.23
C ALA A 235 0.44 -8.42 12.68
N ALA A 236 0.45 -9.42 13.56
CA ALA A 236 -0.78 -9.95 14.17
C ALA A 236 -1.51 -8.88 14.99
N ALA A 237 -0.79 -8.09 15.79
CA ALA A 237 -1.38 -7.02 16.59
C ALA A 237 -2.07 -5.94 15.72
N MET A 238 -1.40 -5.52 14.64
CA MET A 238 -1.97 -4.57 13.69
C MET A 238 -3.21 -5.13 13.00
N ALA A 239 -3.12 -6.35 12.46
CA ALA A 239 -4.23 -6.99 11.75
C ALA A 239 -5.47 -7.18 12.64
N LEU A 240 -5.28 -7.57 13.91
CA LEU A 240 -6.35 -7.68 14.90
C LEU A 240 -7.02 -6.33 15.18
N GLY A 241 -6.24 -5.25 15.25
CA GLY A 241 -6.78 -3.89 15.36
C GLY A 241 -7.61 -3.49 14.14
N ASP A 242 -7.09 -3.74 12.95
CA ASP A 242 -7.72 -3.33 11.68
C ASP A 242 -9.00 -4.12 11.35
N CYS A 243 -9.15 -5.36 11.83
CA CYS A 243 -10.36 -6.15 11.58
C CYS A 243 -11.60 -5.66 12.34
N ARG A 244 -11.43 -4.82 13.38
CA ARG A 244 -12.49 -4.18 14.17
C ARG A 244 -13.54 -5.15 14.74
N ARG A 245 -13.10 -6.37 15.08
CA ARG A 245 -13.95 -7.37 15.74
C ARG A 245 -13.82 -7.27 17.26
N PRO A 246 -14.94 -7.33 18.02
CA PRO A 246 -14.94 -7.37 19.48
C PRO A 246 -13.95 -8.37 20.10
N GLU A 247 -13.85 -9.57 19.53
CA GLU A 247 -13.00 -10.64 20.03
C GLU A 247 -11.51 -10.33 19.84
N ALA A 248 -11.17 -9.60 18.78
CA ALA A 248 -9.80 -9.17 18.52
C ALA A 248 -9.35 -8.12 19.54
N VAL A 249 -10.24 -7.20 19.93
CA VAL A 249 -9.97 -6.21 21.00
C VAL A 249 -9.75 -6.91 22.34
N VAL A 250 -10.55 -7.94 22.65
CA VAL A 250 -10.35 -8.77 23.85
C VAL A 250 -8.96 -9.41 23.83
N ALA A 251 -8.56 -10.06 22.73
CA ALA A 251 -7.26 -10.70 22.61
C ALA A 251 -6.08 -9.71 22.79
N LEU A 252 -6.17 -8.51 22.19
CA LEU A 252 -5.16 -7.46 22.35
C LEU A 252 -5.06 -6.98 23.82
N ARG A 253 -6.21 -6.77 24.47
CA ARG A 253 -6.28 -6.35 25.89
C ARG A 253 -5.71 -7.41 26.83
N GLU A 254 -5.98 -8.67 26.57
CA GLU A 254 -5.48 -9.79 27.38
C GLU A 254 -3.97 -10.01 27.20
N ARG A 255 -3.45 -9.81 25.98
CA ARG A 255 -2.01 -9.95 25.73
C ARG A 255 -1.19 -8.84 26.36
N LEU A 256 -1.69 -7.61 26.35
CA LEU A 256 -0.89 -6.42 26.66
C LEU A 256 -0.22 -6.47 28.06
N PRO A 257 -0.86 -6.86 29.18
CA PRO A 257 -0.21 -6.86 30.48
C PRO A 257 1.04 -7.76 30.60
N GLY A 258 1.10 -8.84 29.82
CA GLY A 258 2.18 -9.85 29.87
C GLY A 258 3.14 -9.83 28.69
N GLU A 259 3.21 -8.72 27.94
CA GLU A 259 4.14 -8.55 26.83
C GLU A 259 5.30 -7.64 27.24
N ASP A 260 6.52 -8.17 27.32
CA ASP A 260 7.67 -7.38 27.77
C ASP A 260 8.42 -6.69 26.62
N ARG A 261 8.17 -7.08 25.37
CA ARG A 261 8.89 -6.58 24.19
C ARG A 261 8.32 -5.21 23.77
N PRO A 262 9.08 -4.10 23.88
CA PRO A 262 8.54 -2.75 23.70
C PRO A 262 7.91 -2.48 22.33
N ASP A 263 8.49 -3.04 21.28
CA ASP A 263 8.02 -2.95 19.90
C ASP A 263 6.70 -3.70 19.67
N VAL A 264 6.53 -4.88 20.28
CA VAL A 264 5.26 -5.63 20.23
C VAL A 264 4.20 -4.96 21.09
N ARG A 265 4.54 -4.49 22.30
CA ARG A 265 3.64 -3.68 23.14
C ARG A 265 3.10 -2.46 22.38
N HIS A 266 3.99 -1.74 21.70
CA HIS A 266 3.61 -0.57 20.91
C HIS A 266 2.64 -0.94 19.78
N ALA A 267 2.89 -2.05 19.06
CA ALA A 267 1.95 -2.54 18.05
C ALA A 267 0.58 -2.95 18.63
N ILE A 268 0.54 -3.54 19.83
CA ILE A 268 -0.73 -3.84 20.52
C ILE A 268 -1.48 -2.55 20.88
N ILE A 269 -0.78 -1.52 21.37
CA ILE A 269 -1.36 -0.20 21.66
C ILE A 269 -1.94 0.44 20.39
N LEU A 270 -1.20 0.37 19.27
CA LEU A 270 -1.71 0.84 17.97
C LEU A 270 -2.90 0.01 17.48
N GLY A 271 -2.87 -1.31 17.66
CA GLY A 271 -4.01 -2.17 17.32
C GLY A 271 -5.27 -1.81 18.10
N LEU A 272 -5.14 -1.55 19.41
CA LEU A 272 -6.27 -1.11 20.26
C LEU A 272 -6.86 0.21 19.77
N VAL A 273 -6.04 1.18 19.36
CA VAL A 273 -6.55 2.48 18.86
C VAL A 273 -7.13 2.38 17.44
N ALA A 274 -6.58 1.50 16.60
CA ALA A 274 -7.06 1.24 15.25
C ALA A 274 -8.43 0.54 15.25
N SER A 275 -8.72 -0.25 16.28
CA SER A 275 -9.98 -0.99 16.44
C SER A 275 -11.23 -0.11 16.52
N ARG A 276 -11.09 1.15 16.97
CA ARG A 276 -12.21 2.09 17.20
C ARG A 276 -13.27 1.56 18.16
N ASP A 277 -12.88 0.68 19.08
CA ASP A 277 -13.77 0.09 20.06
C ASP A 277 -13.62 0.79 21.42
N ASP A 278 -14.74 1.06 22.09
CA ASP A 278 -14.75 1.73 23.40
C ASP A 278 -13.93 0.97 24.44
N ARG A 279 -13.93 -0.38 24.42
CA ARG A 279 -13.12 -1.20 25.33
C ARG A 279 -11.63 -1.07 25.02
N GLY A 280 -11.29 -0.85 23.75
CA GLY A 280 -9.94 -0.51 23.32
C GLY A 280 -9.51 0.84 23.87
N PHE A 281 -10.36 1.86 23.73
CA PHE A 281 -10.10 3.18 24.31
C PHE A 281 -10.00 3.15 25.83
N ASP A 282 -10.86 2.40 26.53
CA ASP A 282 -10.78 2.23 27.98
C ASP A 282 -9.44 1.62 28.41
N ALA A 283 -8.98 0.58 27.72
CA ALA A 283 -7.68 -0.02 27.99
C ALA A 283 -6.53 1.00 27.80
N LEU A 284 -6.59 1.83 26.75
CA LEU A 284 -5.60 2.88 26.53
C LEU A 284 -5.66 3.97 27.61
N LEU A 285 -6.85 4.39 28.03
CA LEU A 285 -7.02 5.37 29.11
C LEU A 285 -6.48 4.84 30.44
N ASP A 286 -6.66 3.56 30.74
CA ASP A 286 -6.07 2.91 31.91
C ASP A 286 -4.53 2.90 31.84
N LEU A 287 -3.94 2.66 30.66
CA LEU A 287 -2.49 2.79 30.47
C LEU A 287 -2.00 4.23 30.68
N VAL A 288 -2.77 5.22 30.22
CA VAL A 288 -2.44 6.63 30.46
C VAL A 288 -2.40 6.92 31.96
N ALA A 289 -3.43 6.49 32.70
CA ALA A 289 -3.55 6.76 34.13
C ALA A 289 -2.56 5.97 35.00
N ARG A 290 -2.36 4.67 34.71
CA ARG A 290 -1.69 3.72 35.62
C ARG A 290 -0.51 2.97 35.01
N GLY A 291 -0.36 3.01 33.69
CA GLY A 291 0.70 2.29 32.97
C GLY A 291 2.10 2.87 33.23
N SER A 292 3.13 2.16 32.75
CA SER A 292 4.51 2.64 32.76
C SER A 292 4.64 3.99 32.02
N ALA A 293 5.69 4.76 32.28
CA ALA A 293 5.89 6.03 31.56
C ALA A 293 5.97 5.86 30.02
N PRO A 294 6.65 4.83 29.49
CA PRO A 294 6.61 4.51 28.06
C PRO A 294 5.21 4.16 27.55
N ASP A 295 4.48 3.30 28.25
CA ASP A 295 3.13 2.87 27.80
C ASP A 295 2.13 4.03 27.82
N SER A 296 2.18 4.87 28.85
CA SER A 296 1.35 6.06 28.95
C SER A 296 1.64 7.05 27.82
N LYS A 297 2.92 7.28 27.51
CA LYS A 297 3.33 8.12 26.38
C LYS A 297 2.82 7.54 25.06
N ALA A 298 3.01 6.24 24.83
CA ALA A 298 2.56 5.56 23.62
C ALA A 298 1.04 5.61 23.46
N ALA A 299 0.29 5.39 24.55
CA ALA A 299 -1.18 5.47 24.54
C ALA A 299 -1.67 6.90 24.25
N VAL A 300 -1.05 7.93 24.83
CA VAL A 300 -1.36 9.34 24.50
C VAL A 300 -1.07 9.64 23.03
N GLU A 301 0.08 9.21 22.52
CA GLU A 301 0.45 9.42 21.12
C GLU A 301 -0.53 8.72 20.17
N ALA A 302 -0.90 7.48 20.46
CA ALA A 302 -1.90 6.73 19.70
C ALA A 302 -3.27 7.45 19.69
N LEU A 303 -3.74 7.93 20.84
CA LEU A 303 -5.04 8.60 20.97
C LEU A 303 -5.11 9.96 20.24
N ARG A 304 -3.98 10.55 19.81
CA ARG A 304 -3.97 11.75 18.96
C ARG A 304 -4.59 11.54 17.58
N LEU A 305 -4.68 10.30 17.10
CA LEU A 305 -5.44 9.96 15.88
C LEU A 305 -6.91 10.43 15.98
N TYR A 306 -7.42 10.57 17.21
CA TYR A 306 -8.77 11.03 17.52
C TYR A 306 -8.74 12.37 18.28
N ALA A 307 -7.77 13.24 17.95
CA ALA A 307 -7.67 14.59 18.54
C ALA A 307 -8.90 15.46 18.28
N HIS A 308 -9.70 15.13 17.26
CA HIS A 308 -10.93 15.82 16.91
C HIS A 308 -12.15 15.37 17.73
N ASP A 309 -12.03 14.31 18.54
CA ASP A 309 -13.11 13.83 19.42
C ASP A 309 -13.00 14.47 20.82
N ASP A 310 -13.76 15.55 21.04
CA ASP A 310 -13.76 16.31 22.30
C ASP A 310 -14.17 15.47 23.52
N ALA A 311 -15.03 14.47 23.36
CA ALA A 311 -15.46 13.62 24.46
C ALA A 311 -14.32 12.68 24.88
N LEU A 312 -13.62 12.08 23.91
CA LEU A 312 -12.44 11.27 24.17
C LEU A 312 -11.30 12.12 24.74
N GLN A 313 -11.05 13.32 24.22
CA GLN A 313 -9.99 14.19 24.75
C GLN A 313 -10.23 14.59 26.21
N ARG A 314 -11.49 14.81 26.63
CA ARG A 314 -11.82 15.02 28.05
C ARG A 314 -11.45 13.82 28.91
N ARG A 315 -11.72 12.60 28.44
CA ARG A 315 -11.33 11.35 29.14
C ARG A 315 -9.80 11.21 29.22
N VAL A 316 -9.08 11.53 28.14
CA VAL A 316 -7.59 11.52 28.12
C VAL A 316 -7.02 12.48 29.15
N ASN A 317 -7.52 13.72 29.21
CA ASN A 317 -7.08 14.71 30.18
C ASN A 317 -7.34 14.26 31.62
N ALA A 318 -8.52 13.67 31.89
CA ALA A 318 -8.84 13.12 33.20
C ALA A 318 -7.88 11.98 33.60
N ALA A 319 -7.54 11.09 32.66
CA ALA A 319 -6.56 10.02 32.90
C ALA A 319 -5.15 10.56 33.18
N LEU A 320 -4.72 11.61 32.47
CA LEU A 320 -3.45 12.29 32.70
C LEU A 320 -3.39 12.97 34.08
N ASP A 321 -4.49 13.59 34.52
CA ASP A 321 -4.56 14.20 35.84
C ASP A 321 -4.56 13.15 36.96
N ALA A 322 -5.19 12.00 36.75
CA ALA A 322 -5.14 10.87 37.68
C ALA A 322 -3.72 10.29 37.84
N ARG A 323 -2.89 10.36 36.79
CA ARG A 323 -1.48 9.94 36.82
C ARG A 323 -0.60 10.88 37.64
N ARG A 324 -0.93 12.18 37.69
CA ARG A 324 -0.10 13.17 38.40
C ARG A 324 -0.10 12.83 39.89
N PRO A 325 1.08 12.70 40.53
CA PRO A 325 1.11 12.56 41.98
C PRO A 325 0.40 13.76 42.58
N ALA A 326 -0.52 13.51 43.53
CA ALA A 326 -1.24 14.57 44.23
C ALA A 326 -0.22 15.61 44.68
N ARG A 327 -0.31 16.85 44.16
CA ARG A 327 0.56 17.95 44.56
C ARG A 327 0.55 17.95 46.08
N ARG A 328 1.69 17.67 46.74
CA ARG A 328 1.86 17.90 48.17
C ARG A 328 1.43 19.35 48.37
N ARG A 329 0.24 19.58 48.92
CA ARG A 329 -0.19 20.89 49.39
C ARG A 329 0.90 21.30 50.36
N ARG A 330 1.80 22.19 49.93
CA ARG A 330 2.68 22.91 50.84
C ARG A 330 1.72 23.60 51.80
N GLN A 331 1.54 23.01 52.98
CA GLN A 331 1.04 23.71 54.14
C GLN A 331 1.97 24.91 54.31
N ARG A 332 1.52 26.07 53.83
CA ARG A 332 1.90 27.32 54.45
C ARG A 332 1.15 27.35 55.77
N ALA A 333 1.77 26.74 56.78
CA ALA A 333 1.55 27.12 58.16
C ALA A 333 2.69 28.08 58.52
N ASN A 334 2.30 29.17 59.19
CA ASN A 334 3.03 30.38 59.56
C ASN A 334 3.15 31.44 58.45
#